data_AF-A0A928XGF9-F1
#
_entry.id   AF-A0A928XGF9-F1
#
_cell.length_a   1.000
_cell.length_b   1.000
_cell.length_c   1.000
_cell.angle_alpha   90.00
_cell.angle_beta   90.00
_cell.angle_gamma   90.00
#
_symmetry.space_group_name_H-M   'P 1'
#
loop_
_entity.id
_entity.type
_entity.pdbx_description
1 polymer ?
#
loop_
_entity_poly.entity_id
_entity_poly.type
_entity_poly.pdbx_seq_one_letter_code
_entity_poly.pdbx_strand_id
1 'polypeptide(L)'
;MKRPFRGATNEYLAYHLREVVGLKVDAVEGNLPGWLACPVCGHHTFETLGAWDTCPVCGWNSDPVQETMHDDPTGANGISLNEARRNYQAIGAISQEKLASLNPEDKQKYPKSAV
;
A
#
# COMPACT_ATOMS: atom_id res chain seq x y z
N MET A 1 -13.25 9.72 4.27
CA MET A 1 -13.68 8.63 5.17
C MET A 1 -12.66 7.50 5.07
N LYS A 2 -11.90 7.21 6.14
CA LYS A 2 -10.95 6.08 6.12
C LYS A 2 -11.76 4.79 5.98
N ARG A 3 -11.56 4.03 4.90
CA ARG A 3 -12.20 2.73 4.66
C ARG A 3 -11.17 1.64 4.96
N PRO A 4 -11.04 1.19 6.22
CA PRO A 4 -9.85 0.47 6.69
C PRO A 4 -9.61 -0.84 5.96
N PHE A 5 -10.63 -1.49 5.40
CA PHE A 5 -10.51 -2.80 4.75
C PHE A 5 -10.69 -2.76 3.23
N ARG A 6 -10.77 -1.58 2.63
CA ARG A 6 -10.97 -1.48 1.18
C ARG A 6 -9.74 -2.05 0.46
N GLY A 7 -9.93 -3.05 -0.40
CA GLY A 7 -8.86 -3.74 -1.13
C GLY A 7 -8.06 -4.76 -0.31
N ALA A 8 -8.49 -5.06 0.92
CA ALA A 8 -7.88 -6.15 1.70
C ALA A 8 -8.15 -7.52 1.05
N THR A 9 -7.20 -8.43 1.18
CA THR A 9 -7.36 -9.81 0.69
C THR A 9 -8.41 -10.57 1.50
N ASN A 10 -9.05 -11.55 0.87
CA ASN A 10 -9.99 -12.43 1.56
C ASN A 10 -9.33 -13.17 2.72
N GLU A 11 -8.07 -13.58 2.55
CA GLU A 11 -7.26 -14.23 3.57
C GLU A 11 -7.06 -13.33 4.78
N TYR A 12 -6.72 -12.05 4.56
CA TYR A 12 -6.56 -11.09 5.66
C TYR A 12 -7.90 -10.80 6.34
N LEU A 13 -8.99 -10.68 5.57
CA LEU A 13 -10.32 -10.46 6.15
C LEU A 13 -10.76 -11.63 7.03
N ALA A 14 -10.57 -12.87 6.58
CA ALA A 14 -10.85 -14.06 7.37
C ALA A 14 -9.99 -14.11 8.64
N TYR A 15 -8.69 -13.83 8.53
CA TYR A 15 -7.78 -13.71 9.67
C TYR A 15 -8.26 -12.64 10.66
N HIS A 16 -8.56 -11.43 10.20
CA HIS A 16 -8.96 -10.32 11.07
C HIS A 16 -10.28 -10.62 11.81
N LEU A 17 -11.28 -11.15 11.10
CA LEU A 17 -12.56 -11.53 11.72
C LEU A 17 -12.38 -12.61 12.79
N ARG A 18 -11.51 -13.60 12.53
CA ARG A 18 -11.26 -14.71 13.45
C ARG A 18 -10.40 -14.32 14.64
N GLU A 19 -9.23 -13.77 14.38
CA GLU A 19 -8.18 -13.56 15.39
C GLU A 19 -8.33 -12.23 16.13
N VAL A 20 -8.83 -11.18 15.46
CA VAL A 20 -8.93 -9.83 16.05
C VAL A 20 -10.34 -9.55 16.58
N VAL A 21 -11.37 -9.90 15.81
CA VAL A 21 -12.77 -9.66 16.22
C VAL A 21 -13.32 -10.82 17.07
N GLY A 22 -12.81 -12.04 16.93
CA GLY A 22 -13.27 -13.21 17.67
C GLY A 22 -14.51 -13.88 17.09
N LEU A 23 -14.82 -13.64 15.82
CA LEU A 23 -15.92 -14.29 15.10
C LEU A 23 -15.44 -15.63 14.53
N LYS A 24 -16.29 -16.66 14.62
CA LYS A 24 -15.99 -17.95 13.98
C LYS A 24 -16.24 -17.85 12.47
N VAL A 25 -15.19 -17.48 11.74
CA VAL A 25 -15.19 -17.36 10.27
C VAL A 25 -14.10 -18.26 9.71
N ASP A 26 -14.50 -19.23 8.88
CA ASP A 26 -13.58 -20.17 8.24
C ASP A 26 -12.95 -19.56 6.99
N ALA A 27 -13.74 -18.87 6.16
CA ALA A 27 -13.29 -18.21 4.94
C ALA A 27 -14.11 -16.95 4.64
N VAL A 28 -13.50 -16.04 3.89
CA VAL A 28 -14.17 -14.92 3.20
C VAL A 28 -14.00 -15.19 1.71
N GLU A 29 -15.06 -15.01 0.93
CA GLU A 29 -15.07 -15.32 -0.50
C GLU A 29 -15.44 -14.09 -1.33
N GLY A 30 -15.04 -14.10 -2.60
CA GLY A 30 -15.27 -13.01 -3.55
C GLY A 30 -14.02 -12.69 -4.37
N ASN A 31 -14.21 -11.95 -5.46
CA ASN A 31 -13.09 -11.50 -6.29
C ASN A 31 -12.47 -10.24 -5.71
N LEU A 32 -11.15 -10.20 -5.63
CA LEU A 32 -10.43 -8.97 -5.29
C LEU A 32 -10.64 -7.93 -6.39
N PRO A 33 -10.71 -6.63 -6.02
CA PRO A 33 -10.77 -5.59 -7.03
C PRO A 33 -9.46 -5.56 -7.82
N GLY A 34 -9.54 -5.23 -9.11
CA GLY A 34 -8.39 -5.06 -9.99
C GLY A 34 -7.62 -3.78 -9.71
N TRP A 35 -7.16 -3.59 -8.48
CA TRP A 35 -6.37 -2.44 -8.06
C TRP A 35 -4.97 -2.50 -8.66
N LEU A 36 -4.40 -1.32 -8.89
CA LEU A 36 -3.08 -1.12 -9.48
C LEU A 36 -2.00 -1.24 -8.42
N ALA A 37 -0.87 -1.82 -8.83
CA ALA A 37 0.31 -1.98 -7.99
C ALA A 37 0.96 -0.62 -7.69
N CYS A 38 1.33 -0.40 -6.43
CA CYS A 38 2.13 0.75 -6.04
C CYS A 38 3.51 0.69 -6.72
N PRO A 39 3.98 1.76 -7.38
CA PRO A 39 5.23 1.77 -8.13
C PRO A 39 6.50 1.68 -7.26
N VAL A 40 6.33 1.79 -5.93
CA VAL A 40 7.39 1.67 -4.94
C VAL A 40 7.46 0.26 -4.35
N CYS A 41 6.33 -0.26 -3.85
CA CYS A 41 6.32 -1.50 -3.05
C CYS A 41 5.67 -2.71 -3.72
N GLY A 42 5.01 -2.52 -4.87
CA GLY A 42 4.35 -3.58 -5.63
C GLY A 42 3.06 -4.15 -5.03
N HIS A 43 2.57 -3.61 -3.91
CA HIS A 43 1.26 -3.99 -3.36
C HIS A 43 0.15 -3.27 -4.13
N HIS A 44 -0.94 -3.96 -4.42
CA HIS A 44 -2.08 -3.40 -5.14
C HIS A 44 -2.95 -2.59 -4.17
N THR A 45 -2.72 -1.29 -4.13
CA THR A 45 -3.33 -0.37 -3.16
C THR A 45 -4.03 0.82 -3.80
N PHE A 46 -4.02 0.93 -5.13
CA PHE A 46 -4.54 2.08 -5.84
C PHE A 46 -5.67 1.69 -6.79
N GLU A 47 -6.77 2.43 -6.76
CA GLU A 47 -7.79 2.34 -7.81
C GLU A 47 -7.31 3.03 -9.09
N THR A 48 -6.62 4.16 -8.91
CA THR A 48 -6.08 5.00 -9.97
C THR A 48 -4.69 5.46 -9.54
N LEU A 49 -3.70 5.31 -10.44
CA LEU A 49 -2.37 5.91 -10.26
C LEU A 49 -2.41 7.40 -10.63
N GLY A 50 -1.58 8.21 -9.98
CA GLY A 50 -1.56 9.66 -10.14
C GLY A 50 -2.75 10.38 -9.52
N ALA A 51 -3.46 9.74 -8.59
CA ALA A 51 -4.70 10.26 -7.98
C ALA A 51 -4.51 10.87 -6.58
N TRP A 52 -3.26 11.09 -6.15
CA TRP A 52 -2.90 11.65 -4.83
C TRP A 52 -3.25 10.77 -3.62
N ASP A 53 -3.70 9.54 -3.86
CA ASP A 53 -3.90 8.53 -2.82
C ASP A 53 -2.56 8.09 -2.24
N THR A 54 -2.55 7.73 -0.95
CA THR A 54 -1.33 7.26 -0.27
C THR A 54 -1.36 5.75 -0.11
N CYS A 55 -0.29 5.08 -0.53
CA CYS A 55 -0.10 3.66 -0.32
C CYS A 55 0.04 3.36 1.19
N PRO A 56 -0.88 2.60 1.81
CA PRO A 56 -0.82 2.28 3.24
C PRO A 56 0.35 1.35 3.58
N VAL A 57 0.99 0.73 2.59
CA VAL A 57 2.09 -0.23 2.82
C VAL A 57 3.45 0.46 2.92
N CYS A 58 3.71 1.48 2.11
CA CYS A 58 5.02 2.13 2.06
C CYS A 58 5.00 3.64 2.30
N GLY A 59 3.81 4.26 2.28
CA GLY A 59 3.65 5.71 2.48
C GLY A 59 3.81 6.56 1.23
N TRP A 60 3.99 5.97 0.04
CA TRP A 60 4.05 6.70 -1.24
C TRP A 60 2.72 7.38 -1.55
N ASN A 61 2.73 8.70 -1.76
CA ASN A 61 1.62 9.45 -2.33
C ASN A 61 1.69 9.35 -3.86
N SER A 62 0.60 8.91 -4.49
CA SER A 62 0.52 8.65 -5.92
C SER A 62 0.43 9.97 -6.71
N ASP A 63 1.59 10.62 -6.85
CA ASP A 63 1.77 11.89 -7.55
C ASP A 63 2.03 11.62 -9.05
N PRO A 64 1.17 12.11 -9.97
CA PRO A 64 1.29 11.81 -11.40
C PRO A 64 2.58 12.36 -12.01
N VAL A 65 3.12 13.46 -11.48
CA VAL A 65 4.36 14.07 -11.97
C VAL A 65 5.53 13.18 -11.58
N GLN A 66 5.62 12.75 -10.32
CA GLN A 66 6.72 11.90 -9.85
C GLN A 66 6.63 10.47 -10.39
N GLU A 67 5.43 9.99 -10.73
CA GLU A 67 5.21 8.71 -11.42
C GLU A 67 5.56 8.76 -12.91
N THR A 68 5.64 9.95 -13.50
CA THR A 68 6.10 10.13 -14.89
C THR A 68 7.59 10.49 -14.95
N MET A 69 8.04 11.38 -14.07
CA MET A 69 9.42 11.84 -13.95
C MET A 69 10.06 11.22 -12.70
N HIS A 70 10.55 9.99 -12.83
CA HIS A 70 10.95 9.16 -11.69
C HIS A 70 12.09 9.70 -10.81
N ASP A 71 12.84 10.68 -11.29
CA ASP A 71 13.95 11.33 -10.57
C ASP A 71 13.58 12.73 -10.04
N ASP A 72 12.36 13.21 -10.25
CA ASP A 72 11.89 14.52 -9.75
C ASP A 72 11.56 14.45 -8.25
N PRO A 73 12.26 15.21 -7.38
CA PRO A 73 12.04 15.20 -5.94
C PRO A 73 11.00 16.23 -5.46
N THR A 74 10.45 17.08 -6.34
CA THR A 74 9.70 18.28 -5.95
C THR A 74 8.21 18.06 -5.66
N GLY A 75 7.69 16.85 -5.92
CA GLY A 75 6.27 16.51 -5.73
C GLY A 75 5.86 16.18 -4.29
N ALA A 76 4.69 15.57 -4.13
CA ALA A 76 4.03 15.35 -2.83
C ALA A 76 4.85 14.53 -1.82
N ASN A 77 5.86 13.79 -2.28
CA ASN A 77 6.67 12.92 -1.43
C ASN A 77 7.95 13.58 -0.89
N GLY A 78 8.38 14.72 -1.45
CA GLY A 78 9.64 15.38 -1.09
C GLY A 78 10.92 14.58 -1.43
N ILE A 79 10.77 13.44 -2.10
CA ILE A 79 11.82 12.58 -2.65
C ILE A 79 11.36 12.02 -3.99
N SER A 80 12.31 11.60 -4.83
CA SER A 80 12.02 10.99 -6.12
C SER A 80 11.41 9.58 -6.00
N LEU A 81 10.72 9.10 -7.04
CA LEU A 81 10.20 7.73 -7.06
C LEU A 81 11.32 6.68 -6.95
N ASN A 82 12.46 6.92 -7.61
CA ASN A 82 13.62 6.04 -7.52
C ASN A 82 14.24 6.03 -6.13
N GLU A 83 14.25 7.16 -5.43
CA GLU A 83 14.67 7.21 -4.03
C GLU A 83 13.68 6.50 -3.10
N ALA A 84 12.37 6.70 -3.31
CA ALA A 84 11.34 5.99 -2.56
C ALA A 84 11.46 4.46 -2.70
N ARG A 85 11.77 3.95 -3.91
CA ARG A 85 12.07 2.51 -4.15
C ARG A 85 13.26 2.03 -3.34
N ARG A 86 14.38 2.78 -3.35
CA ARG A 86 15.58 2.44 -2.55
C ARG A 86 15.28 2.46 -1.05
N ASN A 87 14.57 3.48 -0.58
CA ASN A 87 14.18 3.59 0.83
C ASN A 87 13.27 2.43 1.23
N TYR A 88 12.28 2.08 0.42
CA TYR A 88 11.41 0.95 0.71
C TYR A 88 12.18 -0.38 0.81
N GLN A 89 13.16 -0.62 -0.07
CA GLN A 89 14.01 -1.80 0.01
C GLN A 89 14.86 -1.82 1.30
N ALA A 90 15.35 -0.66 1.74
CA ALA A 90 16.22 -0.55 2.91
C ALA A 90 15.47 -0.58 4.25
N ILE A 91 14.33 0.10 4.35
CA ILE A 91 13.62 0.35 5.63
C ILE A 91 12.13 -0.06 5.60
N GLY A 92 11.60 -0.46 4.44
CA GLY A 92 10.19 -0.86 4.31
C GLY A 92 9.18 0.29 4.22
N ALA A 93 9.64 1.53 4.04
CA ALA A 93 8.82 2.74 3.83
C ALA A 93 9.59 3.77 2.98
N ILE A 94 8.91 4.80 2.47
CA ILE A 94 9.55 5.85 1.68
C ILE A 94 10.42 6.81 2.50
N SER A 95 10.16 6.93 3.80
CA SER A 95 10.94 7.73 4.75
C SER A 95 10.78 7.21 6.18
N GLN A 96 11.65 7.65 7.09
CA GLN A 96 11.53 7.32 8.52
C GLN A 96 10.25 7.91 9.15
N GLU A 97 9.88 9.12 8.74
CA GLU A 97 8.62 9.75 9.16
C GLU A 97 7.42 8.89 8.76
N LYS A 98 7.38 8.44 7.49
CA LYS A 98 6.31 7.56 7.04
C LYS A 98 6.32 6.26 7.81
N LEU A 99 7.48 5.61 7.98
CA LEU A 99 7.61 4.36 8.73
C LEU A 99 6.97 4.45 10.12
N ALA A 100 7.19 5.54 10.86
CA ALA A 100 6.62 5.76 12.19
C ALA A 100 5.08 5.88 12.20
N SER A 101 4.46 6.19 11.05
CA SER A 101 3.01 6.37 10.91
C SER A 101 2.26 5.19 10.28
N LEU A 102 2.99 4.21 9.72
CA LEU A 102 2.40 3.06 9.02
C LEU A 102 1.95 1.96 9.98
N ASN A 103 0.92 1.22 9.59
CA ASN A 103 0.53 -0.01 10.28
C ASN A 103 1.33 -1.19 9.70
N PRO A 104 2.11 -1.93 10.51
CA PRO A 104 2.87 -3.10 10.05
C PRO A 104 2.00 -4.19 9.39
N GLU A 105 0.73 -4.31 9.79
CA GLU A 105 -0.20 -5.30 9.23
C GLU A 105 -0.58 -5.02 7.76
N ASP A 106 -0.43 -3.78 7.29
CA ASP A 106 -0.84 -3.43 5.92
C ASP A 106 -0.07 -4.24 4.86
N LYS A 107 1.14 -4.73 5.16
CA LYS A 107 1.89 -5.65 4.28
C LYS A 107 1.18 -6.99 4.06
N GLN A 108 0.47 -7.50 5.07
CA GLN A 108 -0.29 -8.74 4.97
C GLN A 108 -1.69 -8.50 4.39
N LYS A 109 -2.16 -7.27 4.47
CA LYS A 109 -3.52 -6.87 4.09
C LYS A 109 -3.76 -6.82 2.60
N TYR A 110 -2.78 -6.38 1.82
CA TYR A 110 -2.93 -6.12 0.38
C TYR A 110 -2.18 -7.14 -0.46
N PRO A 111 -2.71 -7.56 -1.62
CA PRO A 111 -2.01 -8.49 -2.50
C PRO A 111 -0.79 -7.80 -3.12
N LYS A 112 0.29 -8.55 -3.33
CA LYS A 112 1.53 -8.05 -3.94
C LYS A 112 1.76 -8.71 -5.29
N SER A 113 2.20 -7.92 -6.29
CA SER A 113 2.64 -8.47 -7.57
C SER A 113 3.74 -9.51 -7.34
N ALA A 114 3.66 -10.66 -8.01
CA ALA A 114 4.78 -11.59 -8.10
C ALA A 114 5.92 -10.90 -8.87
N VAL A 115 7.15 -11.01 -8.34
CA VAL A 115 8.36 -10.50 -8.99
C VAL A 115 8.70 -11.35 -10.20
#